data_AF-A0A6V7KF30-F1
#
_entry.id   AF-A0A6V7KF30-F1
#
_cell.length_a   1.000
_cell.length_b   1.000
_cell.length_c   1.000
_cell.angle_alpha   90.00
_cell.angle_beta   90.00
_cell.angle_gamma   90.00
#
_symmetry.space_group_name_H-M   'P 1'
#
loop_
_entity.id
_entity.type
_entity.pdbx_description
1 polymer ?
#
loop_
_entity_poly.entity_id
_entity_poly.type
_entity_poly.pdbx_seq_one_letter_code
_entity_poly.pdbx_strand_id
1 'polypeptide(L)' 'SQPTLDDSSGKSGAKFYQSYDKLFIIKTLTSEEVERMHSFLKHYHP' A
#
# COMPACT_ATOMS: atom_id res chain seq x y z
N SER A 1 -18.77 1.20 -7.43
CA SER A 1 -18.11 2.02 -6.37
C SER A 1 -16.61 2.09 -6.65
N GLN A 2 -15.90 3.15 -6.24
CA GLN A 2 -14.46 3.33 -6.50
C GLN A 2 -13.70 3.63 -5.18
N PRO A 3 -12.42 3.25 -5.05
CA PRO A 3 -11.58 3.67 -3.93
C PRO A 3 -11.45 5.20 -3.84
N THR A 4 -11.42 5.74 -2.62
CA THR A 4 -11.27 7.18 -2.35
C THR A 4 -9.88 7.48 -1.85
N LEU A 5 -9.30 8.62 -2.28
CA LEU A 5 -8.00 9.08 -1.77
C LEU A 5 -8.11 9.30 -0.25
N ASP A 6 -7.09 8.85 0.48
CA ASP A 6 -6.92 9.09 1.90
C ASP A 6 -5.79 10.13 2.09
N ASP A 7 -6.15 11.29 2.66
CA ASP A 7 -5.24 12.41 2.92
C ASP A 7 -4.24 12.13 4.05
N SER A 8 -4.25 10.92 4.61
CA SER A 8 -3.28 10.43 5.60
C SER A 8 -1.85 10.25 5.06
N SER A 9 -1.52 10.80 3.88
CA SER A 9 -0.17 10.72 3.29
C SER A 9 0.87 11.32 4.24
N GLY A 10 1.53 10.45 5.00
CA GLY A 10 2.60 10.82 5.91
C GLY A 10 3.85 11.29 5.17
N LYS A 11 4.98 11.36 5.88
CA LYS A 11 6.26 11.91 5.38
C LYS A 11 6.87 11.17 4.16
N SER A 12 6.32 10.03 3.75
CA SER A 12 6.84 9.24 2.63
C SER A 12 6.39 9.72 1.25
N GLY A 13 5.42 10.64 1.17
CA GLY A 13 4.86 11.10 -0.11
C GLY A 13 4.08 10.03 -0.88
N ALA A 14 3.86 8.87 -0.28
CA ALA A 14 3.04 7.81 -0.87
C ALA A 14 1.55 8.19 -0.80
N LYS A 15 0.82 7.91 -1.87
CA LYS A 15 -0.63 8.07 -1.89
C LYS A 15 -1.28 6.87 -1.25
N PHE A 16 -2.27 7.12 -0.41
CA PHE A 16 -3.13 6.11 0.17
C PHE A 16 -4.53 6.26 -0.41
N TYR A 17 -5.20 5.12 -0.62
CA TYR A 17 -6.58 5.06 -1.01
C TYR A 17 -7.28 4.04 -0.14
N GLN A 18 -8.54 4.29 0.20
CA GLN A 18 -9.39 3.35 0.93
C GLN A 18 -10.41 2.74 -0.02
N SER A 19 -10.62 1.43 0.06
CA SER A 19 -11.70 0.76 -0.70
C SER A 19 -13.06 1.29 -0.26
N TYR A 20 -14.06 1.21 -1.14
CA TYR A 20 -15.41 1.72 -0.87
C TYR A 20 -16.05 1.13 0.39
N ASP A 21 -15.83 -0.16 0.64
CA ASP A 21 -16.31 -0.90 1.81
C ASP A 21 -15.43 -0.72 3.07
N LYS A 22 -14.34 0.05 2.97
CA LYS A 22 -13.37 0.33 4.04
C LYS A 22 -12.63 -0.89 4.58
N LEU A 23 -12.67 -2.01 3.89
CA LEU A 23 -11.96 -3.22 4.28
C LEU A 23 -10.48 -3.20 3.89
N PHE A 24 -10.09 -2.41 2.88
CA PHE A 24 -8.74 -2.40 2.34
C PHE A 24 -8.16 -0.99 2.23
N ILE A 25 -6.85 -0.92 2.46
CA ILE A 25 -6.02 0.23 2.14
C ILE A 25 -5.13 -0.12 0.95
N ILE A 26 -5.07 0.78 -0.02
CA ILE A 26 -4.24 0.68 -1.23
C ILE A 26 -3.19 1.77 -1.12
N LYS A 27 -1.91 1.38 -1.06
CA LYS A 27 -0.77 2.30 -0.96
C LYS A 27 0.03 2.25 -2.26
N THR A 28 0.44 3.41 -2.80
CA THR A 28 1.43 3.44 -3.88
C THR A 28 2.81 3.09 -3.36
N LEU A 29 3.53 2.22 -4.06
CA LEU A 29 4.89 1.80 -3.71
C LEU A 29 5.88 2.21 -4.81
N THR A 30 7.12 2.50 -4.44
CA THR A 30 8.22 2.63 -5.40
C THR A 30 8.69 1.24 -5.86
N SER A 31 9.45 1.19 -6.96
CA SER A 31 10.04 -0.06 -7.45
C SER A 31 10.91 -0.73 -6.39
N GLU A 32 11.72 0.03 -5.66
CA GLU A 32 12.59 -0.47 -4.59
C GLU A 32 11.80 -1.07 -3.41
N GLU A 33 10.65 -0.48 -3.07
CA GLU A 33 9.75 -1.03 -2.04
C GLU A 33 9.13 -2.35 -2.51
N VAL A 34 8.76 -2.47 -3.78
CA VAL A 34 8.22 -3.71 -4.37
C VAL A 34 9.28 -4.81 -4.40
N GLU A 35 10.50 -4.51 -4.84
CA GLU A 35 11.63 -5.46 -4.82
C GLU A 35 11.92 -5.95 -3.40
N ARG A 36 11.93 -5.05 -2.41
CA ARG A 36 12.11 -5.41 -1.00
C ARG A 36 10.98 -6.32 -0.51
N MET A 37 9.74 -6.02 -0.85
CA MET A 37 8.59 -6.88 -0.53
C MET A 37 8.80 -8.30 -1.07
N HIS A 38 9.22 -8.45 -2.33
CA HIS A 38 9.51 -9.76 -2.91
C HIS A 38 10.59 -10.54 -2.15
N SER A 39 11.61 -9.86 -1.61
CA SER A 39 12.64 -10.50 -0.78
C SER A 39 12.09 -11.05 0.55
N PHE A 40 11.06 -10.40 1.11
CA PHE A 40 10.44 -10.80 2.37
C PHE A 40 9.37 -11.87 2.20
N LEU A 41 8.73 -12.01 1.02
CA LEU A 41 7.62 -12.95 0.81
C LEU A 41 7.95 -14.39 1.24
N LYS A 42 9.19 -14.86 1.02
CA LYS A 42 9.64 -16.20 1.44
C LYS A 42 9.67 -16.42 2.96
N HIS A 43 9.89 -15.35 3.73
CA HIS A 43 9.93 -15.39 5.20
C HIS A 43 8.59 -14.96 5.80
N TYR A 44 7.78 -14.23 5.04
CA TYR A 44 6.52 -13.66 5.49
C TYR A 44 5.40 -14.70 5.50
N HIS A 45 5.41 -15.63 4.54
CA HIS A 45 4.51 -16.77 4.54
C HIS A 45 5.24 -17.99 5.13
N PRO A 46 4.83 -18.48 6.31
CA PRO A 46 5.38 -19.70 6.89
C PRO A 46 5.05 -20.95 6.06
#